data_AF-A0A9N9AFH0-F1
#
_entry.id   AF-A0A9N9AFH0-F1
#
_cell.length_a   1.000
_cell.length_b   1.000
_cell.length_c   1.000
_cell.angle_alpha   90.00
_cell.angle_beta   90.00
_cell.angle_gamma   90.00
#
_symmetry.space_group_name_H-M   'P 1'
#
loop_
_entity.id
_entity.type
_entity.pdbx_description
1 polymer ?
#
loop_
_entity_poly.entity_id
_entity_poly.type
_entity_poly.pdbx_seq_one_letter_code
_entity_poly.pdbx_strand_id
1 'polypeptide(L)'
;MEHLCEDMFFAALKDYQCEKYEASFEKFKKAAYKYIANSKYKDYAKYYLALHYKLGKPIKNDKKAYELFNEVTRAQSDSKYKDYAKYHLALHYKDIKNYKNAYDLFNQVAKSNSRYNDDAKYMLAKCYESGRGVGKDYKRAFDIYLDLLGGKSHYENSDKKYYNKELEDDVKFKLANCYSNGQGVAKDDNKAYQLYLDLSKSKKY
;
A
#
# COMPACT_ATOMS: atom_id res chain seq x y z
N MET A 1 18.09 -8.88 27.41
CA MET A 1 17.94 -7.63 26.63
C MET A 1 16.96 -7.79 25.47
N GLU A 2 16.96 -8.93 24.76
CA GLU A 2 16.05 -9.16 23.62
C GLU A 2 14.55 -9.18 24.01
N HIS A 3 14.18 -9.83 25.12
CA HIS A 3 12.79 -9.83 25.63
C HIS A 3 12.25 -8.42 25.94
N LEU A 4 13.08 -7.56 26.53
CA LEU A 4 12.69 -6.17 26.85
C LEU A 4 12.35 -5.36 25.59
N CYS A 5 13.03 -5.64 24.48
CA CYS A 5 12.82 -4.97 23.21
C CYS A 5 11.50 -5.40 22.55
N GLU A 6 11.21 -6.69 22.59
CA GLU A 6 9.97 -7.27 22.09
C GLU A 6 8.76 -6.72 22.86
N ASP A 7 8.83 -6.73 24.19
CA ASP A 7 7.78 -6.21 25.07
C ASP A 7 7.50 -4.73 24.80
N MET A 8 8.55 -3.92 24.66
CA MET A 8 8.40 -2.49 24.35
C MET A 8 7.78 -2.25 22.97
N PHE A 9 8.14 -3.05 21.97
CA PHE A 9 7.54 -2.95 20.64
C PHE A 9 6.04 -3.26 20.68
N PHE A 10 5.64 -4.35 21.35
CA PHE A 10 4.22 -4.70 21.46
C PHE A 10 3.44 -3.71 22.31
N ALA A 11 4.04 -3.16 23.36
CA ALA A 11 3.43 -2.07 24.13
C ALA A 11 3.21 -0.81 23.26
N ALA A 12 4.19 -0.44 22.43
CA ALA A 12 4.06 0.66 21.48
C ALA A 12 2.95 0.40 20.45
N LEU A 13 2.89 -0.82 19.91
CA LEU A 13 1.88 -1.22 18.94
C LEU A 13 0.47 -1.20 19.53
N LYS A 14 0.30 -1.64 20.79
CA LYS A 14 -0.96 -1.55 21.51
C LYS A 14 -1.40 -0.09 21.67
N ASP A 15 -0.49 0.80 22.07
CA ASP A 15 -0.79 2.22 22.17
C ASP A 15 -1.17 2.83 20.82
N TYR A 16 -0.49 2.44 19.73
CA TYR A 16 -0.84 2.84 18.37
C TYR A 16 -2.27 2.43 18.00
N GLN A 17 -2.63 1.18 18.28
CA GLN A 17 -3.97 0.64 18.01
C GLN A 17 -5.07 1.30 18.86
N CYS A 18 -4.73 1.72 20.08
CA CYS A 18 -5.60 2.49 20.95
C CYS A 18 -5.54 4.01 20.69
N GLU A 19 -4.94 4.44 19.57
CA GLU A 19 -4.82 5.85 19.17
C GLU A 19 -4.08 6.76 20.16
N LYS A 20 -3.28 6.17 21.06
CA LYS A 20 -2.41 6.88 22.00
C LYS A 20 -1.10 7.26 21.31
N TYR A 21 -1.21 8.10 20.28
CA TYR A 21 -0.12 8.32 19.32
C TYR A 21 1.15 8.91 19.95
N GLU A 22 1.05 9.78 20.96
CA GLU A 22 2.21 10.33 21.69
C GLU A 22 2.96 9.23 22.46
N ALA A 23 2.23 8.44 23.25
CA ALA A 23 2.80 7.35 24.04
C ALA A 23 3.41 6.27 23.14
N SER A 24 2.74 5.95 22.03
CA SER A 24 3.22 5.06 20.99
C SER A 24 4.51 5.58 20.35
N PHE A 25 4.52 6.86 19.94
CA PHE A 25 5.67 7.49 19.29
C PHE A 25 6.92 7.43 20.15
N GLU A 26 6.82 7.80 21.44
CA GLU A 26 7.96 7.75 22.35
C GLU A 26 8.47 6.33 22.61
N LYS A 27 7.57 5.34 22.68
CA LYS A 27 7.97 3.93 22.82
C LYS A 27 8.65 3.41 21.56
N PHE A 28 8.12 3.69 20.37
CA PHE A 28 8.76 3.32 19.10
C PHE A 28 10.11 4.00 18.91
N LYS A 29 10.25 5.27 19.30
CA LYS A 29 11.53 5.98 19.28
C LYS A 29 12.56 5.33 20.20
N LYS A 30 12.15 4.96 21.43
CA LYS A 30 13.02 4.25 22.37
C LYS A 30 13.41 2.87 21.84
N ALA A 31 12.47 2.11 21.30
CA ALA A 31 12.74 0.83 20.66
C ALA A 31 13.70 1.03 19.48
N ALA A 32 13.46 1.95 18.56
CA ALA A 32 14.30 2.15 17.37
C ALA A 32 15.76 2.53 17.67
N TYR A 33 16.02 3.31 18.73
CA TYR A 33 17.32 3.96 18.94
C TYR A 33 18.00 3.74 20.29
N LYS A 34 17.24 3.62 21.39
CA LYS A 34 17.83 3.66 22.74
C LYS A 34 18.28 2.29 23.23
N TYR A 35 17.54 1.23 22.90
CA TYR A 35 17.74 -0.09 23.48
C TYR A 35 18.25 -1.14 22.50
N ILE A 36 18.63 -0.77 21.26
CA ILE A 36 18.92 -1.77 20.21
C ILE A 36 20.14 -1.47 19.35
N ALA A 37 21.19 -2.28 19.55
CA ALA A 37 22.01 -2.77 18.45
C ALA A 37 21.57 -4.22 18.13
N ASN A 38 21.29 -4.51 16.85
CA ASN A 38 21.14 -5.87 16.29
C ASN A 38 19.90 -6.72 16.68
N SER A 39 18.67 -6.16 16.68
CA SER A 39 17.43 -6.97 16.73
C SER A 39 16.47 -6.63 15.58
N LYS A 40 15.70 -7.62 15.09
CA LYS A 40 14.64 -7.45 14.08
C LYS A 40 13.59 -6.41 14.49
N TYR A 41 13.30 -6.31 15.78
CA TYR A 41 12.32 -5.35 16.32
C TYR A 41 12.76 -3.89 16.15
N LYS A 42 14.06 -3.64 15.91
CA LYS A 42 14.57 -2.32 15.54
C LYS A 42 13.93 -1.82 14.26
N ASP A 43 13.92 -2.66 13.23
CA ASP A 43 13.42 -2.28 11.91
C ASP A 43 11.90 -2.12 11.95
N TYR A 44 11.24 -2.91 12.80
CA TYR A 44 9.79 -2.84 12.98
C TYR A 44 9.43 -1.52 13.67
N ALA A 45 10.14 -1.18 14.75
CA ALA A 45 9.97 0.09 15.45
C ALA A 45 10.27 1.30 14.55
N LYS A 46 11.34 1.23 13.75
CA LYS A 46 11.65 2.28 12.75
C LYS A 46 10.53 2.45 11.73
N TYR A 47 9.93 1.37 11.25
CA TYR A 47 8.79 1.44 10.35
C TYR A 47 7.58 2.17 10.97
N TYR A 48 7.18 1.82 12.19
CA TYR A 48 6.05 2.51 12.83
C TYR A 48 6.39 3.95 13.22
N LEU A 49 7.62 4.23 13.61
CA LEU A 49 8.09 5.60 13.84
C LEU A 49 8.01 6.43 12.54
N ALA A 50 8.36 5.85 11.39
CA ALA A 50 8.20 6.49 10.09
C ALA A 50 6.73 6.77 9.76
N LEU A 51 5.83 5.81 10.06
CA LEU A 51 4.39 6.02 9.90
C LEU A 51 3.86 7.18 10.75
N HIS A 52 4.28 7.29 12.01
CA HIS A 52 3.91 8.43 12.86
C HIS A 52 4.32 9.77 12.23
N TYR A 53 5.56 9.86 11.76
CA TYR A 53 6.06 11.05 11.07
C TYR A 53 5.31 11.34 9.75
N LYS A 54 4.93 10.31 9.00
CA LYS A 54 4.18 10.46 7.74
C LYS A 54 2.74 10.94 7.98
N LEU A 55 2.07 10.33 8.96
CA LEU A 55 0.67 10.63 9.32
C LEU A 55 0.53 11.93 10.11
N GLY A 56 1.62 12.44 10.70
CA GLY A 56 1.57 13.63 11.53
C GLY A 56 0.99 13.39 12.92
N LYS A 57 1.10 12.17 13.43
CA LYS A 57 0.55 11.76 14.72
C LYS A 57 1.69 11.29 15.60
N PRO A 58 2.23 12.05 16.56
CA PRO A 58 1.81 13.41 16.95
C PRO A 58 2.42 14.54 16.10
N ILE A 59 3.50 14.28 15.35
CA ILE A 59 4.22 15.33 14.60
C ILE A 59 4.50 14.89 13.17
N LYS A 60 4.20 15.77 12.21
CA LYS A 60 4.45 15.51 10.79
C LYS A 60 5.90 15.82 10.44
N ASN A 61 6.57 14.89 9.78
CA ASN A 61 7.92 15.08 9.25
C ASN A 61 8.19 14.13 8.07
N ASP A 62 7.84 14.55 6.85
CA ASP A 62 8.00 13.72 5.65
C ASP A 62 9.48 13.34 5.38
N LYS A 63 10.43 14.22 5.73
CA LYS A 63 11.87 13.94 5.58
C LYS A 63 12.31 12.78 6.47
N LYS A 64 12.00 12.84 7.77
CA LYS A 64 12.33 11.75 8.71
C LYS A 64 11.59 10.46 8.37
N ALA A 65 10.35 10.54 7.91
CA ALA A 65 9.60 9.38 7.45
C ALA A 65 10.34 8.70 6.28
N TYR A 66 10.76 9.48 5.27
CA TYR A 66 11.54 8.97 4.15
C TYR A 66 12.85 8.32 4.60
N GLU A 67 13.65 9.01 5.43
CA GLU A 67 14.92 8.49 5.96
C GLU A 67 14.73 7.14 6.65
N LEU A 68 13.75 7.05 7.56
CA LEU A 68 13.46 5.83 8.30
C LEU A 68 12.97 4.69 7.39
N PHE A 69 12.06 4.95 6.44
CA PHE A 69 11.65 3.89 5.51
C PHE A 69 12.83 3.40 4.67
N ASN A 70 13.69 4.32 4.23
CA ASN A 70 14.89 4.03 3.44
C ASN A 70 15.95 3.26 4.25
N GLU A 71 16.04 3.48 5.56
CA GLU A 71 16.85 2.64 6.45
C GLU A 71 16.28 1.24 6.59
N VAL A 72 14.96 1.11 6.80
CA VAL A 72 14.29 -0.19 6.95
C VAL A 72 14.48 -1.05 5.70
N THR A 73 14.36 -0.47 4.50
CA THR A 73 14.56 -1.24 3.25
C THR A 73 15.98 -1.77 3.07
N ARG A 74 17.00 -1.10 3.63
CA ARG A 74 18.41 -1.52 3.61
C ARG A 74 18.79 -2.43 4.77
N ALA A 75 17.88 -2.70 5.71
CA ALA A 75 18.17 -3.59 6.82
C ALA A 75 18.48 -5.00 6.31
N GLN A 76 19.45 -5.66 6.96
CA GLN A 76 19.84 -7.04 6.67
C GLN A 76 18.77 -8.04 7.13
N SER A 77 17.86 -7.63 8.02
CA SER A 77 16.78 -8.50 8.50
C SER A 77 15.82 -8.84 7.36
N ASP A 78 15.44 -10.11 7.24
CA ASP A 78 14.34 -10.52 6.36
C ASP A 78 13.02 -10.30 7.09
N SER A 79 12.50 -9.10 6.90
CA SER A 79 11.33 -8.60 7.60
C SER A 79 10.24 -8.19 6.62
N LYS A 80 8.98 -8.58 6.90
CA LYS A 80 7.79 -8.07 6.18
C LYS A 80 7.72 -6.54 6.14
N TYR A 81 8.31 -5.87 7.13
CA TYR A 81 8.34 -4.41 7.21
C TYR A 81 9.24 -3.77 6.14
N LYS A 82 10.13 -4.53 5.49
CA LYS A 82 10.88 -4.08 4.31
C LYS A 82 9.95 -3.79 3.15
N ASP A 83 9.04 -4.71 2.83
CA ASP A 83 8.09 -4.51 1.74
C ASP A 83 7.06 -3.42 2.08
N TYR A 84 6.73 -3.28 3.36
CA TYR A 84 5.87 -2.18 3.82
C TYR A 84 6.57 -0.84 3.65
N ALA A 85 7.85 -0.74 4.05
CA ALA A 85 8.65 0.45 3.84
C ALA A 85 8.85 0.77 2.36
N LYS A 86 9.08 -0.24 1.49
CA LYS A 86 9.15 -0.06 0.03
C LYS A 86 7.87 0.56 -0.52
N TYR A 87 6.69 0.12 -0.06
CA TYR A 87 5.41 0.69 -0.48
C TYR A 87 5.30 2.19 -0.12
N HIS A 88 5.64 2.57 1.12
CA HIS A 88 5.60 3.98 1.52
C HIS A 88 6.66 4.84 0.82
N LEU A 89 7.84 4.29 0.53
CA LEU A 89 8.83 4.96 -0.31
C LEU A 89 8.33 5.15 -1.75
N ALA A 90 7.63 4.16 -2.31
CA ALA A 90 7.03 4.27 -3.63
C ALA A 90 5.99 5.41 -3.69
N LEU A 91 5.15 5.53 -2.65
CA LEU A 91 4.22 6.65 -2.50
C LEU A 91 4.97 7.99 -2.40
N HIS A 92 6.03 8.07 -1.60
CA HIS A 92 6.86 9.27 -1.52
C HIS A 92 7.45 9.66 -2.88
N TYR A 93 8.04 8.71 -3.61
CA TYR A 93 8.59 8.97 -4.96
C TYR A 93 7.50 9.43 -5.94
N LYS A 94 6.30 8.85 -5.87
CA LYS A 94 5.15 9.30 -6.66
C LYS A 94 4.77 10.75 -6.32
N ASP A 95 4.76 11.13 -5.05
CA ASP A 95 4.36 12.47 -4.60
C ASP A 95 5.35 13.54 -5.09
N ILE A 96 6.66 13.23 -5.08
CA ILE A 96 7.70 14.09 -5.66
C ILE A 96 7.87 13.91 -7.18
N LYS A 97 6.93 13.23 -7.84
CA LYS A 97 6.88 12.97 -9.29
C LYS A 97 8.07 12.19 -9.87
N ASN A 98 8.82 11.48 -9.03
CA ASN A 98 9.80 10.49 -9.47
C ASN A 98 9.10 9.15 -9.77
N TYR A 99 8.38 9.12 -10.88
CA TYR A 99 7.52 7.99 -11.21
C TYR A 99 8.27 6.71 -11.54
N LYS A 100 9.52 6.81 -12.03
CA LYS A 100 10.33 5.63 -12.36
C LYS A 100 10.67 4.83 -11.09
N ASN A 101 11.21 5.51 -10.07
CA ASN A 101 11.51 4.86 -8.79
C ASN A 101 10.24 4.39 -8.07
N ALA A 102 9.14 5.15 -8.18
CA ALA A 102 7.85 4.73 -7.64
C ALA A 102 7.38 3.41 -8.28
N TYR A 103 7.40 3.33 -9.61
CA TYR A 103 7.03 2.13 -10.35
C TYR A 103 7.89 0.93 -9.96
N ASP A 104 9.21 1.10 -9.92
CA ASP A 104 10.13 -0.01 -9.62
C ASP A 104 9.89 -0.58 -8.22
N LEU A 105 9.58 0.27 -7.23
CA LEU A 105 9.23 -0.18 -5.88
C LEU A 105 7.82 -0.79 -5.80
N PHE A 106 6.81 -0.20 -6.45
CA PHE A 106 5.48 -0.82 -6.52
C PHE A 106 5.55 -2.20 -7.17
N ASN A 107 6.34 -2.37 -8.23
CA ASN A 107 6.54 -3.65 -8.91
C ASN A 107 7.19 -4.70 -8.00
N GLN A 108 8.13 -4.30 -7.14
CA GLN A 108 8.70 -5.20 -6.13
C GLN A 108 7.65 -5.61 -5.09
N VAL A 109 6.87 -4.66 -4.57
CA VAL A 109 5.85 -4.94 -3.55
C VAL A 109 4.73 -5.82 -4.11
N ALA A 110 4.27 -5.57 -5.33
CA ALA A 110 3.24 -6.34 -6.03
C ALA A 110 3.66 -7.80 -6.34
N LYS A 111 4.95 -8.12 -6.26
CA LYS A 111 5.49 -9.49 -6.41
C LYS A 111 5.79 -10.16 -5.06
N SER A 112 5.65 -9.44 -3.96
CA SER A 112 5.89 -9.94 -2.60
C SER A 112 4.59 -10.38 -1.93
N ASN A 113 4.68 -11.18 -0.87
CA ASN A 113 3.54 -11.53 0.00
C ASN A 113 3.21 -10.41 1.00
N SER A 114 3.43 -9.15 0.62
CA SER A 114 3.17 -7.98 1.45
C SER A 114 1.66 -7.76 1.62
N ARG A 115 1.26 -7.23 2.77
CA ARG A 115 -0.12 -6.75 2.98
C ARG A 115 -0.52 -5.60 2.02
N TYR A 116 0.46 -4.94 1.42
CA TYR A 116 0.27 -3.86 0.45
C TYR A 116 0.37 -4.36 -1.00
N ASN A 117 0.30 -5.69 -1.23
CA ASN A 117 0.40 -6.27 -2.56
C ASN A 117 -0.67 -5.71 -3.51
N ASP A 118 -1.94 -5.71 -3.08
CA ASP A 118 -3.05 -5.25 -3.89
C ASP A 118 -3.03 -3.73 -4.11
N ASP A 119 -2.69 -2.95 -3.09
CA ASP A 119 -2.46 -1.51 -3.22
C ASP A 119 -1.35 -1.20 -4.23
N ALA A 120 -0.25 -1.96 -4.19
CA ALA A 120 0.86 -1.81 -5.12
C ALA A 120 0.47 -2.20 -6.54
N LYS A 121 -0.28 -3.31 -6.73
CA LYS A 121 -0.86 -3.69 -8.02
C LYS A 121 -1.76 -2.59 -8.58
N TYR A 122 -2.64 -2.02 -7.77
CA TYR A 122 -3.49 -0.90 -8.18
C TYR A 122 -2.68 0.32 -8.63
N MET A 123 -1.62 0.67 -7.89
CA MET A 123 -0.72 1.76 -8.29
C MET A 123 0.04 1.45 -9.60
N LEU A 124 0.43 0.19 -9.84
CA LEU A 124 1.03 -0.22 -11.11
C LEU A 124 0.05 -0.09 -12.27
N ALA A 125 -1.21 -0.49 -12.10
CA ALA A 125 -2.24 -0.32 -13.11
C ALA A 125 -2.42 1.16 -13.48
N LYS A 126 -2.41 2.06 -12.49
CA LYS A 126 -2.42 3.53 -12.73
C LYS A 126 -1.16 4.03 -13.44
N CYS A 127 0.01 3.47 -13.14
CA CYS A 127 1.25 3.78 -13.84
C CYS A 127 1.14 3.40 -15.33
N TYR A 128 0.63 2.21 -15.65
CA TYR A 128 0.40 1.77 -17.02
C TYR A 128 -0.70 2.59 -17.75
N GLU A 129 -1.78 2.94 -17.07
CA GLU A 129 -2.86 3.78 -17.61
C GLU A 129 -2.36 5.18 -18.00
N SER A 130 -1.53 5.77 -17.14
CA SER A 130 -1.02 7.14 -17.32
C SER A 130 0.31 7.25 -18.08
N GLY A 131 1.04 6.15 -18.26
CA GLY A 131 2.39 6.16 -18.81
C GLY A 131 3.44 6.79 -17.87
N ARG A 132 3.18 6.81 -16.55
CA ARG A 132 4.08 7.43 -15.57
C ARG A 132 5.07 6.42 -15.01
N GLY A 133 6.35 6.62 -15.30
CA GLY A 133 7.45 5.76 -14.83
C GLY A 133 7.62 4.46 -15.63
N VAL A 134 6.65 4.13 -16.47
CA VAL A 134 6.62 3.01 -17.41
C VAL A 134 5.87 3.45 -18.67
N GLY A 135 6.11 2.80 -19.80
CA GLY A 135 5.35 3.03 -21.02
C GLY A 135 3.84 2.83 -20.80
N LYS A 136 3.03 3.64 -21.48
CA LYS A 136 1.59 3.56 -21.41
C LYS A 136 1.10 2.23 -21.99
N ASP A 137 0.33 1.47 -21.23
CA ASP A 137 -0.16 0.15 -21.61
C ASP A 137 -1.52 -0.12 -20.97
N TYR A 138 -2.59 0.26 -21.67
CA TYR A 138 -3.94 0.06 -21.18
C TYR A 138 -4.30 -1.42 -21.00
N LYS A 139 -3.69 -2.33 -21.79
CA LYS A 139 -3.96 -3.76 -21.70
C LYS A 139 -3.48 -4.32 -20.37
N ARG A 140 -2.24 -4.00 -19.98
CA ARG A 140 -1.70 -4.38 -18.66
C ARG A 140 -2.47 -3.74 -17.52
N ALA A 141 -2.85 -2.46 -17.65
CA ALA A 141 -3.66 -1.80 -16.62
C ALA A 141 -4.99 -2.55 -16.41
N PHE A 142 -5.70 -2.86 -17.50
CA PHE A 142 -6.94 -3.62 -17.47
C PHE A 142 -6.77 -5.01 -16.83
N ASP A 143 -5.76 -5.77 -17.25
CA ASP A 143 -5.53 -7.12 -16.74
C ASP A 143 -5.23 -7.12 -15.23
N ILE A 144 -4.49 -6.12 -14.74
CA ILE A 144 -4.24 -5.95 -13.29
C ILE A 144 -5.52 -5.57 -12.54
N TYR A 145 -6.31 -4.62 -13.06
CA TYR A 145 -7.58 -4.25 -12.42
C TYR A 145 -8.53 -5.46 -12.35
N LEU A 146 -8.53 -6.31 -13.38
CA LEU A 146 -9.34 -7.52 -13.40
C LEU A 146 -8.84 -8.56 -12.40
N ASP A 147 -7.52 -8.75 -12.27
CA ASP A 147 -6.90 -9.61 -11.25
C ASP A 147 -7.28 -9.18 -9.83
N LEU A 148 -7.30 -7.88 -9.56
CA LEU A 148 -7.69 -7.31 -8.26
C LEU A 148 -9.15 -7.61 -7.87
N LEU A 149 -10.06 -7.80 -8.83
CA LEU A 149 -11.44 -8.23 -8.56
C LEU A 149 -11.62 -9.76 -8.63
N GLY A 150 -10.53 -10.53 -8.67
CA GLY A 150 -10.58 -11.99 -8.69
C GLY A 150 -10.56 -12.61 -10.09
N GLY A 151 -10.39 -11.84 -11.17
CA GLY A 151 -10.26 -12.36 -12.53
C GLY A 151 -11.58 -12.53 -13.30
N LYS A 152 -11.50 -13.02 -14.54
CA LYS A 152 -12.65 -13.16 -15.47
C LYS A 152 -13.78 -14.08 -14.97
N SER A 153 -13.50 -15.01 -14.05
CA SER A 153 -14.44 -16.04 -13.60
C SER A 153 -15.28 -15.64 -12.38
N HIS A 154 -15.02 -14.47 -11.79
CA HIS A 154 -15.53 -14.13 -10.46
C HIS A 154 -16.69 -13.11 -10.44
N TYR A 155 -17.21 -12.71 -11.59
CA TYR A 155 -18.39 -11.82 -11.65
C TYR A 155 -19.71 -12.49 -11.29
N GLU A 156 -19.74 -13.79 -11.00
CA GLU A 156 -21.01 -14.49 -10.70
C GLU A 156 -21.16 -15.00 -9.27
N ASN A 157 -20.12 -15.19 -8.47
CA ASN A 157 -20.25 -15.53 -7.05
C ASN A 157 -18.84 -15.65 -6.45
N SER A 158 -18.45 -14.75 -5.53
CA SER A 158 -17.36 -15.11 -4.61
C SER A 158 -17.35 -14.34 -3.32
N ASP A 159 -17.49 -15.09 -2.24
CA ASP A 159 -17.14 -14.78 -0.86
C ASP A 159 -15.61 -14.65 -0.67
N LYS A 160 -14.91 -13.86 -1.51
CA LYS A 160 -13.51 -13.51 -1.26
C LYS A 160 -13.43 -12.31 -0.33
N LYS A 161 -13.39 -12.64 0.96
CA LYS A 161 -13.21 -11.72 2.09
C LYS A 161 -11.74 -11.26 2.18
N TYR A 162 -11.30 -10.25 1.41
CA TYR A 162 -10.07 -9.48 1.70
C TYR A 162 -10.10 -8.00 1.22
N TYR A 163 -10.17 -7.10 2.22
CA TYR A 163 -9.71 -5.70 2.41
C TYR A 163 -10.08 -4.48 1.51
N ASN A 164 -10.34 -3.38 2.25
CA ASN A 164 -10.73 -2.00 1.92
C ASN A 164 -11.78 -1.83 0.78
N LYS A 165 -13.06 -1.74 1.18
CA LYS A 165 -14.20 -1.46 0.27
C LYS A 165 -13.94 -0.26 -0.67
N GLU A 166 -13.18 0.74 -0.22
CA GLU A 166 -12.81 1.89 -1.04
C GLU A 166 -11.95 1.51 -2.26
N LEU A 167 -11.03 0.54 -2.11
CA LEU A 167 -10.19 0.08 -3.22
C LEU A 167 -11.01 -0.70 -4.24
N GLU A 168 -11.94 -1.55 -3.77
CA GLU A 168 -12.83 -2.31 -4.65
C GLU A 168 -13.68 -1.40 -5.55
N ASP A 169 -14.29 -0.37 -4.96
CA ASP A 169 -15.09 0.60 -5.70
C ASP A 169 -14.24 1.35 -6.75
N ASP A 170 -13.02 1.75 -6.39
CA ASP A 170 -12.06 2.38 -7.30
C ASP A 170 -11.69 1.45 -8.47
N VAL A 171 -11.42 0.16 -8.20
CA VAL A 171 -11.07 -0.82 -9.23
C VAL A 171 -12.26 -1.08 -10.16
N LYS A 172 -13.48 -1.25 -9.61
CA LYS A 172 -14.71 -1.38 -10.42
C LYS A 172 -14.92 -0.17 -11.32
N PHE A 173 -14.71 1.04 -10.79
CA PHE A 173 -14.83 2.28 -11.56
C PHE A 173 -13.79 2.32 -12.69
N LYS A 174 -12.56 1.89 -12.43
CA LYS A 174 -11.50 1.80 -13.45
C LYS A 174 -11.82 0.79 -14.54
N LEU A 175 -12.37 -0.37 -14.20
CA LEU A 175 -12.80 -1.37 -15.19
C LEU A 175 -13.99 -0.88 -16.02
N ALA A 176 -14.96 -0.21 -15.40
CA ALA A 176 -16.09 0.37 -16.10
C ALA A 176 -15.63 1.39 -17.17
N ASN A 177 -14.65 2.23 -16.81
CA ASN A 177 -14.01 3.15 -17.77
C ASN A 177 -13.27 2.41 -18.89
N CYS A 178 -12.58 1.30 -18.57
CA CYS A 178 -11.89 0.50 -19.59
C CYS A 178 -12.88 -0.08 -20.61
N TYR A 179 -13.99 -0.66 -20.15
CA TYR A 179 -15.04 -1.19 -21.02
C TYR A 179 -15.77 -0.09 -21.81
N SER A 180 -16.09 1.05 -21.18
CA SER A 180 -16.78 2.15 -21.86
C SER A 180 -15.94 2.80 -22.95
N ASN A 181 -14.61 2.88 -22.75
CA ASN A 181 -13.70 3.55 -23.69
C ASN A 181 -12.92 2.59 -24.59
N GLY A 182 -13.08 1.27 -24.43
CA GLY A 182 -12.27 0.27 -25.13
C GLY A 182 -10.77 0.33 -24.79
N GLN A 183 -10.42 0.70 -23.56
CA GLN A 183 -9.02 0.82 -23.13
C GLN A 183 -8.49 -0.54 -22.65
N GLY A 184 -7.62 -1.17 -23.44
CA GLY A 184 -7.03 -2.47 -23.09
C GLY A 184 -7.98 -3.67 -23.22
N VAL A 185 -9.22 -3.42 -23.61
CA VAL A 185 -10.26 -4.41 -23.88
C VAL A 185 -11.18 -3.87 -24.97
N ALA A 186 -11.89 -4.74 -25.69
CA ALA A 186 -12.93 -4.30 -26.62
C ALA A 186 -13.99 -3.50 -25.85
N LYS A 187 -14.50 -2.44 -26.50
CA LYS A 187 -15.56 -1.62 -25.93
C LYS A 187 -16.80 -2.48 -25.64
N ASP A 188 -17.36 -2.35 -24.45
CA ASP A 188 -18.52 -3.11 -23.97
C ASP A 188 -19.36 -2.23 -23.03
N ASP A 189 -20.29 -1.47 -23.61
CA ASP A 189 -21.13 -0.52 -22.88
C ASP A 189 -22.04 -1.22 -21.85
N ASN A 190 -22.45 -2.46 -22.11
CA ASN A 190 -23.26 -3.25 -21.19
C ASN A 190 -22.48 -3.61 -19.93
N LYS A 191 -21.24 -4.11 -20.05
CA LYS A 191 -20.39 -4.39 -18.88
C LYS A 191 -20.04 -3.13 -18.11
N ALA A 192 -19.75 -2.04 -18.81
CA ALA A 192 -19.50 -0.75 -18.17
C ALA A 192 -20.72 -0.29 -17.35
N TYR A 193 -21.92 -0.37 -17.93
CA TYR A 193 -23.17 -0.02 -17.26
C TYR A 193 -23.41 -0.87 -16.01
N GLN A 194 -23.21 -2.19 -16.07
CA GLN A 194 -23.40 -3.06 -14.90
C GLN A 194 -22.46 -2.70 -13.75
N LEU A 195 -21.19 -2.43 -14.05
CA LEU A 195 -20.22 -1.99 -13.03
C LEU A 195 -20.59 -0.64 -12.42
N TYR A 196 -21.04 0.32 -13.23
CA TYR A 196 -21.53 1.62 -12.71
C TYR A 196 -22.80 1.46 -11.87
N LEU A 197 -23.70 0.58 -12.28
CA LEU A 197 -24.92 0.30 -11.53
C LEU A 197 -24.61 -0.32 -10.16
N ASP A 198 -23.67 -1.27 -10.10
CA ASP A 198 -23.21 -1.87 -8.84
C ASP A 198 -22.63 -0.80 -7.89
N LEU A 199 -21.74 0.05 -8.39
CA LEU A 199 -21.17 1.19 -7.64
C LEU A 199 -22.22 2.18 -7.12
N SER A 200 -23.29 2.41 -7.89
CA SER A 200 -24.37 3.32 -7.46
C SER A 200 -25.21 2.74 -6.32
N LYS A 201 -25.32 1.41 -6.25
CA LYS A 201 -26.08 0.70 -5.20
C LYS A 201 -25.28 0.60 -3.91
N SER A 202 -23.95 0.44 -3.99
CA SER A 202 -23.05 0.30 -2.83
C SER A 202 -22.92 1.57 -1.97
N LYS A 203 -23.35 2.73 -2.51
CA LYS A 203 -23.29 4.07 -1.89
C LYS A 203 -24.63 4.60 -1.36
N LYS A 204 -25.70 3.80 -1.32
CA LYS A 204 -26.98 4.25 -0.71
C LYS A 204 -26.84 4.35 0.81
N TYR A 205 -27.01 5.59 1.30
CA TYR A 205 -27.03 6.01 2.71
C TYR A 205 -28.20 5.40 3.48
#